data_AF-R9KKD9-F1
#
_entry.id   AF-R9KKD9-F1
#
_cell.length_a   1.000
_cell.length_b   1.000
_cell.length_c   1.000
_cell.angle_alpha   90.00
_cell.angle_beta   90.00
_cell.angle_gamma   90.00
#
_symmetry.space_group_name_H-M   'P 1'
#
loop_
_entity.id
_entity.type
_entity.pdbx_description
1 polymer ?
#
loop_
_entity_poly.entity_id
_entity_poly.type
_entity_poly.pdbx_seq_one_letter_code
_entity_poly.pdbx_strand_id
1 'polypeptide(L)' 'MALAQRCNPGCIISYGKEKEFFKKVNDSRPTEEFWEECMRLRNNISQETIDIINGLMDREN' A
#
# COMPACT_ATOMS: atom_id res chain seq x y z
N MET A 1 33.21 -14.38 0.64
CA MET A 1 32.31 -14.42 -0.52
C MET A 1 30.90 -14.55 -0.01
N ALA A 2 30.03 -13.55 -0.20
CA ALA A 2 28.63 -13.63 0.19
C ALA A 2 27.87 -14.37 -0.92
N LEU A 3 27.24 -15.51 -0.58
CA LEU A 3 26.36 -16.22 -1.50
C LEU A 3 25.14 -15.34 -1.74
N ALA A 4 24.96 -14.84 -2.96
CA ALA A 4 23.74 -14.15 -3.36
C ALA A 4 22.57 -15.13 -3.23
N GLN A 5 21.67 -14.88 -2.27
CA GLN A 5 20.44 -15.66 -2.13
C GLN A 5 19.61 -15.45 -3.40
N ARG A 6 19.27 -16.55 -4.08
CA ARG A 6 18.37 -16.54 -5.23
C ARG A 6 16.96 -16.23 -4.73
N CYS A 7 16.57 -14.96 -4.72
CA CYS A 7 15.19 -14.56 -4.43
C CYS A 7 14.33 -14.82 -5.67
N ASN A 8 13.29 -15.65 -5.51
CA ASN A 8 12.22 -15.79 -6.50
C ASN A 8 11.52 -14.41 -6.63
N PRO A 9 11.22 -13.90 -7.85
CA PRO A 9 10.48 -12.65 -8.02
C PRO A 9 9.13 -12.57 -7.27
N GLY A 10 8.53 -13.71 -6.93
CA GLY A 10 7.32 -13.79 -6.11
C GLY A 10 7.55 -13.87 -4.60
N CYS A 11 8.80 -13.86 -4.13
CA CYS A 11 9.13 -13.96 -2.71
C CYS A 11 9.12 -12.57 -2.07
N ILE A 12 8.03 -12.25 -1.38
CA ILE A 12 7.82 -10.97 -0.69
C ILE A 12 8.54 -10.94 0.67
N ILE A 13 8.68 -12.09 1.32
CA ILE A 13 9.27 -12.21 2.65
C ILE A 13 10.36 -13.28 2.60
N SER A 14 11.59 -12.89 2.92
CA SER A 14 12.70 -13.83 3.02
C SER A 14 12.50 -14.79 4.19
N TYR A 15 12.93 -16.05 4.01
CA TYR A 15 12.86 -17.07 5.07
C TYR A 15 13.58 -16.61 6.34
N GLY A 16 12.91 -16.72 7.49
CA GLY A 16 13.42 -16.31 8.80
C GLY A 16 13.27 -14.80 9.09
N LYS A 17 12.68 -14.02 8.18
CA LYS A 17 12.40 -12.58 8.37
C LYS A 17 10.91 -12.28 8.61
N GLU A 18 10.07 -13.30 8.74
CA GLU A 18 8.62 -13.17 8.84
C GLU A 18 8.22 -12.30 10.03
N LYS A 19 8.81 -12.56 11.20
CA LYS A 19 8.48 -11.80 12.43
C LYS A 19 8.84 -10.32 12.33
N GLU A 20 9.99 -10.01 11.74
CA GLU A 20 10.44 -8.62 11.54
C GLU A 20 9.55 -7.89 10.52
N PHE A 21 9.23 -8.57 9.42
CA PHE A 21 8.33 -8.07 8.40
C PHE A 21 6.95 -7.75 8.97
N PHE A 22 6.29 -8.71 9.63
CA PHE A 22 4.95 -8.51 10.18
C PHE A 22 4.94 -7.53 11.35
N LYS A 23 6.01 -7.46 12.15
CA LYS A 23 6.14 -6.40 13.16
C LYS A 23 6.12 -5.02 12.51
N LYS A 24 6.93 -4.80 11.45
CA LYS A 24 6.95 -3.53 10.74
C LYS A 24 5.60 -3.19 10.12
N VAL A 25 4.90 -4.17 9.53
CA VAL A 25 3.55 -3.99 8.98
C VAL A 25 2.58 -3.55 10.07
N ASN A 26 2.63 -4.18 11.23
CA ASN A 26 1.75 -3.85 12.36
C ASN A 26 2.08 -2.49 12.98
N ASP A 27 3.37 -2.18 13.15
CA ASP A 27 3.83 -0.90 13.69
C ASP A 27 3.50 0.26 12.72
N SER A 28 3.44 -0.03 11.42
CA SER A 28 3.06 0.95 10.38
C SER A 28 1.57 0.91 10.06
N ARG A 29 0.76 0.21 10.85
CA ARG A 29 -0.68 0.11 10.61
C ARG A 29 -1.29 1.50 10.72
N PRO A 30 -2.02 1.97 9.69
CA PRO A 30 -2.67 3.27 9.77
C PRO A 30 -3.67 3.29 10.93
N THR A 31 -3.64 4.38 11.71
CA THR A 31 -4.52 4.57 12.87
C THR A 31 -5.91 5.02 12.42
N GLU A 32 -6.86 5.04 13.33
CA GLU A 32 -8.20 5.56 13.06
C GLU A 32 -8.14 7.03 12.61
N GLU A 33 -7.32 7.85 13.28
CA GLU A 33 -7.16 9.28 12.95
C GLU A 33 -6.61 9.48 11.53
N PHE A 34 -5.70 8.60 11.08
CA PHE A 34 -5.21 8.62 9.71
C PHE A 34 -6.34 8.39 8.70
N TRP A 35 -7.23 7.44 8.97
CA TRP A 35 -8.38 7.16 8.10
C TRP A 35 -9.40 8.28 8.11
N GLU A 36 -9.66 8.89 9.27
CA GLU A 36 -10.53 10.07 9.38
C GLU A 36 -9.99 11.25 8.57
N GLU A 37 -8.68 11.51 8.64
CA GLU A 37 -8.05 12.53 7.82
C GLU A 37 -8.20 12.23 6.32
N CYS A 38 -7.97 10.98 5.91
CA CYS A 38 -8.18 10.55 4.53
C CYS A 38 -9.63 10.78 4.07
N MET A 39 -10.61 10.44 4.92
CA MET A 39 -12.02 10.67 4.64
C MET A 39 -12.36 12.16 4.52
N ARG A 40 -11.81 13.00 5.40
CA ARG A 40 -11.98 14.45 5.33
C ARG A 40 -11.41 15.02 4.03
N LEU A 41 -10.20 14.60 3.66
CA LEU A 41 -9.58 15.02 2.39
C LEU A 41 -10.43 14.58 1.20
N ARG A 42 -10.90 13.34 1.20
CA ARG A 42 -11.78 12.81 0.14
C ARG A 42 -13.07 13.60 0.01
N ASN A 43 -13.71 13.96 1.13
CA ASN A 43 -14.96 14.73 1.12
C ASN A 43 -14.79 16.15 0.56
N ASN A 44 -13.57 16.69 0.54
CA ASN A 44 -13.27 17.98 -0.08
C ASN A 44 -13.04 17.87 -1.60
N ILE A 45 -13.01 16.67 -2.16
CA ILE A 45 -12.90 16.44 -3.59
C ILE A 45 -14.31 16.40 -4.18
N SER A 46 -14.57 17.18 -5.23
CA SER A 46 -15.87 17.15 -5.90
C SER A 46 -16.11 15.78 -6.55
N GLN A 47 -17.37 15.35 -6.58
CA GLN A 47 -17.74 14.10 -7.25
C GLN A 47 -17.28 14.10 -8.72
N GLU A 48 -17.38 15.24 -9.42
CA GLU A 48 -16.87 15.41 -10.78
C GLU A 48 -15.36 15.09 -10.90
N THR A 49 -14.54 15.55 -9.94
CA THR A 49 -13.10 15.25 -9.93
C THR A 49 -12.85 13.77 -9.67
N ILE A 50 -13.61 13.15 -8.76
CA ILE A 50 -13.54 11.71 -8.49
C ILE A 50 -13.89 10.91 -9.76
N ASP A 51 -14.94 11.32 -10.48
CA ASP A 51 -15.40 10.64 -11.70
C ASP A 51 -14.38 10.76 -12.84
N ILE A 52 -13.72 11.92 -12.99
CA ILE A 52 -12.61 12.11 -13.93
C ILE A 52 -11.44 11.19 -13.57
N ILE A 53 -11.05 11.13 -12.29
CA ILE A 53 -9.95 10.26 -11.82
C ILE A 53 -10.29 8.78 -12.07
N ASN A 54 -11.50 8.35 -11.75
CA ASN A 54 -11.96 6.98 -12.01
C ASN A 54 -11.92 6.66 -13.52
N GLY A 55 -12.41 7.56 -14.38
CA GLY A 55 -12.34 7.40 -15.82
C GLY A 55 -10.92 7.44 -16.43
N LEU A 56 -9.91 7.88 -15.67
CA LEU A 56 -8.50 7.74 -16.04
C LEU A 56 -7.93 6.39 -15.61
N MET A 57 -8.38 5.84 -14.48
CA MET A 57 -7.98 4.51 -13.99
C MET A 57 -8.66 3.38 -14.75
N ASP A 58 -9.87 3.59 -15.23
CA ASP A 58 -10.62 2.67 -16.10
C ASP A 58 -10.03 2.58 -17.53
N ARG A 59 -8.90 3.25 -17.79
CA ARG A 59 -8.15 3.09 -19.05
C ARG A 59 -7.16 1.94 -18.94
N GLU A 60 -7.67 0.73 -19.07
CA GLU A 60 -6.98 -0.31 -19.82
C GLU A 60 -7.67 -0.44 -21.19
N ASN A 61 -6.94 -0.04 -22.24
CA ASN A 61 -7.10 -0.35 -23.68
C ASN A 61 -8.51 -0.62 -24.24
#